data_AF-A0A257URU7-F1
#
_entry.id   AF-A0A257URU7-F1
#
_cell.length_a   1.000
_cell.length_b   1.000
_cell.length_c   1.000
_cell.angle_alpha   90.00
_cell.angle_beta   90.00
_cell.angle_gamma   90.00
#
_symmetry.space_group_name_H-M   'P 1'
#
loop_
_entity.id
_entity.type
_entity.pdbx_description
1 polymer ?
#
loop_
_entity_poly.entity_id
_entity_poly.type
_entity_poly.pdbx_seq_one_letter_code
_entity_poly.pdbx_strand_id
1 'polypeptide(L)'
;MCHSNPALIQKYLVTEALPVAAYEEEVHGRAIQQGNLKAASCNDCHGVHDILSPTNPRSHIWKQNVAATCGKCHGAIYNTYKDSIHGRAVAAGVLDAPTCNDCHGEHKILGPGDPNSPVYMANVSQLTCSRCHANAGLNSRFNMPAARVPTYEDSYHGLASRSGMQTVANCASCHGVHNIYPSSDPRSTVNKANLGKTCGKCHPDAGQRFAIGPVHTIPSSSPTGRIMEAVKLFYFILIPALLGLMVLHNALDWWRKAKRYLAKYKRESGEFRMTLSERWQHGLLLVSFIVLVITGFALKFPDSFWAAPIVRWEKDFPLSGWLHRIAGAVLIVTGLYHIVYLMVTKSGRNWFRAMIPNT
;
A
#
# COMPACT_ATOMS: atom_id res chain seq x y z
N MET A 1 8.29 9.82 -40.42
CA MET A 1 7.01 10.54 -40.21
C MET A 1 7.30 11.81 -39.39
N CYS A 2 6.61 12.94 -39.63
CA CYS A 2 6.88 14.20 -38.90
C CYS A 2 6.74 14.05 -37.38
N HIS A 3 5.81 13.21 -36.92
CA HIS A 3 5.57 12.89 -35.51
C HIS A 3 6.46 11.75 -34.95
N SER A 4 7.51 11.37 -35.68
CA SER A 4 8.54 10.42 -35.23
C SER A 4 9.94 11.08 -35.15
N ASN A 5 10.04 12.39 -35.40
CA ASN A 5 11.30 13.13 -35.35
C ASN A 5 11.42 13.91 -34.02
N PRO A 6 12.31 13.50 -33.10
CA PRO A 6 12.49 14.16 -31.81
C PRO A 6 12.82 15.65 -31.90
N ALA A 7 13.54 16.08 -32.93
CA ALA A 7 13.90 17.49 -33.12
C ALA A 7 12.68 18.36 -33.47
N LEU A 8 11.71 17.82 -34.21
CA LEU A 8 10.44 18.52 -34.49
C LEU A 8 9.55 18.52 -33.25
N ILE A 9 9.50 17.42 -32.51
CA ILE A 9 8.69 17.29 -31.29
C ILE A 9 9.14 18.28 -30.21
N GLN A 10 10.45 18.38 -29.98
CA GLN A 10 11.01 19.33 -29.02
C GLN A 10 10.77 20.79 -29.44
N LYS A 11 10.86 21.10 -30.74
CA LYS A 11 10.65 22.44 -31.28
C LYS A 11 9.19 22.92 -31.14
N TYR A 12 8.23 22.02 -31.27
CA TYR A 12 6.80 22.34 -31.21
C TYR A 12 6.14 21.95 -29.89
N LEU A 13 6.91 21.54 -28.88
CA LEU A 13 6.45 21.21 -27.52
C LEU A 13 5.29 20.21 -27.52
N VAL A 14 5.38 19.17 -28.35
CA VAL A 14 4.42 18.06 -28.28
C VAL A 14 4.63 17.36 -26.94
N THR A 15 3.55 17.13 -26.19
CA THR A 15 3.57 16.62 -24.81
C THR A 15 4.28 15.27 -24.67
N GLU A 16 4.33 14.48 -25.75
CA GLU A 16 4.93 13.16 -25.78
C GLU A 16 6.05 13.09 -26.83
N ALA A 17 7.20 12.56 -26.42
CA ALA A 17 8.44 12.59 -27.21
C ALA A 17 8.41 11.67 -28.44
N LEU A 18 7.61 10.60 -28.42
CA LEU A 18 7.49 9.59 -29.49
C LEU A 18 6.06 9.04 -29.58
N PRO A 19 5.06 9.86 -29.94
CA PRO A 19 3.65 9.49 -29.86
C PRO A 19 3.27 8.35 -30.81
N VAL A 20 3.97 8.21 -31.94
CA VAL A 20 3.71 7.12 -32.90
C VAL A 20 4.13 5.77 -32.33
N ALA A 21 5.33 5.69 -31.74
CA ALA A 21 5.82 4.45 -31.14
C ALA A 21 4.99 4.04 -29.92
N ALA A 22 4.62 5.01 -29.08
CA ALA A 22 3.71 4.76 -27.95
C ALA A 22 2.36 4.20 -28.44
N TYR A 23 1.80 4.81 -29.49
CA TYR A 23 0.52 4.38 -30.06
C TYR A 23 0.57 2.95 -30.61
N GLU A 24 1.68 2.57 -31.25
CA GLU A 24 1.86 1.20 -31.76
C GLU A 24 1.84 0.14 -30.64
N GLU A 25 2.24 0.50 -29.42
CA GLU A 25 2.24 -0.38 -28.25
C GLU A 25 0.92 -0.37 -27.45
N GLU A 26 0.07 0.65 -27.65
CA GLU A 26 -1.19 0.78 -26.92
C GLU A 26 -2.28 -0.20 -27.38
N VAL A 27 -3.43 -0.21 -26.68
CA VAL A 27 -4.53 -1.14 -26.99
C VAL A 27 -5.14 -0.91 -28.38
N HIS A 28 -5.25 0.32 -28.87
CA HIS A 28 -5.81 0.57 -30.20
C HIS A 28 -4.81 0.23 -31.30
N GLY A 29 -3.55 0.67 -31.20
CA GLY A 29 -2.52 0.36 -32.19
C GLY A 29 -2.28 -1.15 -32.33
N ARG A 30 -2.18 -1.88 -31.20
CA ARG A 30 -2.10 -3.34 -31.22
C ARG A 30 -3.33 -4.00 -31.84
N ALA A 31 -4.53 -3.49 -31.58
CA ALA A 31 -5.74 -4.00 -32.21
C ALA A 31 -5.74 -3.82 -33.73
N ILE A 32 -5.28 -2.66 -34.24
CA ILE A 32 -5.11 -2.44 -35.68
C ILE A 32 -4.08 -3.42 -36.27
N GLN A 33 -2.93 -3.59 -35.62
CA GLN A 33 -1.89 -4.55 -36.06
C GLN A 33 -2.41 -5.99 -36.11
N GLN A 34 -3.34 -6.34 -35.23
CA GLN A 34 -4.03 -7.64 -35.20
C GLN A 34 -5.18 -7.74 -36.23
N GLY A 35 -5.35 -6.74 -37.10
CA GLY A 35 -6.35 -6.74 -38.18
C GLY A 35 -7.70 -6.13 -37.79
N ASN A 36 -7.87 -5.62 -36.56
CA ASN A 36 -9.08 -4.92 -36.18
C ASN A 36 -9.05 -3.45 -36.65
N LEU A 37 -9.44 -3.25 -37.91
CA LEU A 37 -9.52 -1.91 -38.52
C LEU A 37 -10.62 -1.00 -37.93
N LYS A 38 -11.44 -1.51 -37.00
CA LYS A 38 -12.42 -0.69 -36.25
C LYS A 38 -11.81 -0.05 -34.99
N ALA A 39 -10.59 -0.41 -34.62
CA ALA A 39 -9.88 0.25 -33.53
C ALA A 39 -9.50 1.68 -33.93
N ALA A 40 -9.47 2.58 -32.95
CA ALA A 40 -9.24 4.01 -33.17
C ALA A 40 -7.81 4.26 -33.68
N SER A 41 -7.70 4.98 -34.78
CA SER A 41 -6.47 5.50 -35.37
C SER A 41 -6.21 6.96 -34.97
N CYS A 42 -5.07 7.51 -35.40
CA CYS A 42 -4.70 8.91 -35.13
C CYS A 42 -5.82 9.90 -35.47
N ASN A 43 -6.48 9.67 -36.61
CA ASN A 43 -7.47 10.60 -37.17
C ASN A 43 -8.81 10.54 -36.43
N ASP A 44 -9.13 9.44 -35.76
CA ASP A 44 -10.38 9.29 -35.01
C ASP A 44 -10.41 10.21 -33.77
N CYS A 45 -9.21 10.50 -33.23
CA CYS A 45 -9.01 11.40 -32.11
C CYS A 45 -8.64 12.83 -32.53
N HIS A 46 -7.74 13.00 -33.51
CA HIS A 46 -7.20 14.31 -33.88
C HIS A 46 -7.96 15.02 -35.01
N GLY A 47 -8.75 14.28 -35.80
CA GLY A 47 -9.32 14.77 -37.06
C GLY A 47 -8.40 14.51 -38.25
N VAL A 48 -8.82 14.95 -39.43
CA VAL A 48 -8.08 14.72 -40.70
C VAL A 48 -7.60 16.03 -41.30
N HIS A 49 -8.51 16.98 -41.53
CA HIS A 49 -8.22 18.32 -42.08
C HIS A 49 -8.59 19.44 -41.10
N ASP A 50 -8.90 19.08 -39.88
CA ASP A 50 -9.35 19.92 -38.77
C ASP A 50 -8.51 19.64 -37.51
N ILE A 51 -7.25 19.27 -37.70
CA ILE A 51 -6.30 19.03 -36.62
C ILE A 51 -6.02 20.37 -35.93
N LEU A 52 -6.53 20.49 -34.70
CA LEU A 52 -6.40 21.68 -33.87
C LEU A 52 -5.60 21.36 -32.62
N SER A 53 -4.83 22.36 -32.15
CA SER A 53 -4.11 22.29 -30.88
C SER A 53 -5.02 21.80 -29.73
N PRO A 54 -4.52 20.97 -28.80
CA PRO A 54 -5.28 20.54 -27.62
C PRO A 54 -5.70 21.69 -26.71
N THR A 55 -5.17 22.91 -26.90
CA THR A 55 -5.59 24.13 -26.18
C THR A 55 -6.74 24.88 -26.88
N ASN A 56 -7.15 24.47 -28.07
CA ASN A 56 -8.25 25.08 -28.79
C ASN A 56 -9.58 24.41 -28.39
N PRO A 57 -10.60 25.15 -27.89
CA PRO A 57 -11.88 24.58 -27.51
C PRO A 57 -12.63 23.82 -28.61
N ARG A 58 -12.32 24.07 -29.89
CA ARG A 58 -12.88 23.34 -31.04
C ARG A 58 -12.14 22.03 -31.36
N SER A 59 -11.00 21.77 -30.72
CA SER A 59 -10.25 20.52 -30.92
C SER A 59 -11.02 19.33 -30.33
N HIS A 60 -11.03 18.20 -31.04
CA HIS A 60 -11.61 16.94 -30.56
C HIS A 60 -10.95 16.43 -29.27
N ILE A 61 -9.71 16.85 -29.01
CA ILE A 61 -8.94 16.50 -27.81
C ILE A 61 -8.84 17.65 -26.80
N TRP A 62 -9.63 18.71 -26.95
CA TRP A 62 -9.85 19.66 -25.85
C TRP A 62 -10.43 18.92 -24.65
N LYS A 63 -10.00 19.27 -23.43
CA LYS A 63 -10.36 18.57 -22.17
C LYS A 63 -11.86 18.21 -22.06
N GLN A 64 -12.74 19.14 -22.44
CA GLN A 64 -14.19 18.95 -22.38
C GLN A 64 -14.75 18.05 -23.50
N ASN A 65 -14.03 17.95 -24.62
CA ASN A 65 -14.42 17.20 -25.80
C ASN A 65 -13.89 15.76 -25.78
N VAL A 66 -12.80 15.48 -25.03
CA VAL A 66 -12.17 14.15 -24.95
C VAL A 66 -13.19 13.04 -24.69
N ALA A 67 -14.10 13.22 -23.72
CA ALA A 67 -15.08 12.21 -23.38
C ALA A 67 -16.04 11.90 -24.56
N ALA A 68 -16.46 12.93 -25.31
CA ALA A 68 -17.28 12.75 -26.50
C ALA A 68 -16.51 12.07 -27.64
N THR A 69 -15.22 12.37 -27.78
CA THR A 69 -14.31 11.72 -28.74
C THR A 69 -14.20 10.23 -28.46
N CYS A 70 -13.92 9.84 -27.21
CA CYS A 70 -13.93 8.42 -26.81
C CYS A 70 -15.33 7.80 -26.99
N GLY A 71 -16.38 8.57 -26.72
CA GLY A 71 -17.78 8.16 -26.80
C GLY A 71 -18.26 7.77 -28.20
N LYS A 72 -17.58 8.19 -29.28
CA LYS A 72 -17.86 7.75 -30.65
C LYS A 72 -17.83 6.21 -30.78
N CYS A 73 -16.92 5.57 -30.04
CA CYS A 73 -16.79 4.10 -30.00
C CYS A 73 -17.21 3.51 -28.64
N HIS A 74 -17.06 4.25 -27.53
CA HIS A 74 -17.36 3.80 -26.17
C HIS A 74 -18.65 4.43 -25.60
N GLY A 75 -19.70 4.51 -26.41
CA GLY A 75 -20.94 5.24 -26.08
C GLY A 75 -21.59 4.84 -24.74
N ALA A 76 -21.59 3.55 -24.40
CA ALA A 76 -22.15 3.07 -23.12
C ALA A 76 -21.38 3.61 -21.91
N ILE A 77 -20.05 3.63 -21.99
CA ILE A 77 -19.19 4.16 -20.92
C ILE A 77 -19.28 5.68 -20.87
N TYR A 78 -19.28 6.35 -22.02
CA TYR A 78 -19.50 7.80 -22.11
C TYR A 78 -20.80 8.21 -21.42
N ASN A 79 -21.90 7.49 -21.68
CA ASN A 79 -23.20 7.79 -21.07
C ASN A 79 -23.22 7.59 -19.55
N THR A 80 -22.37 6.70 -19.03
CA THR A 80 -22.19 6.52 -17.58
C THR A 80 -21.34 7.64 -16.99
N TYR A 81 -20.21 7.94 -17.65
CA TYR A 81 -19.25 8.94 -17.21
C TYR A 81 -19.84 10.36 -17.19
N LYS A 82 -20.61 10.75 -18.22
CA LYS A 82 -21.20 12.09 -18.30
C LYS A 82 -22.10 12.42 -17.09
N ASP A 83 -22.70 11.41 -16.47
CA ASP A 83 -23.59 11.58 -15.31
C ASP A 83 -22.81 11.58 -13.97
N SER A 84 -21.54 11.16 -13.98
CA SER A 84 -20.67 11.15 -12.80
C SER A 84 -20.34 12.57 -12.30
N ILE A 85 -19.77 12.68 -11.10
CA ILE A 85 -19.33 13.97 -10.56
C ILE A 85 -18.20 14.58 -11.39
N HIS A 86 -17.28 13.75 -11.92
CA HIS A 86 -16.19 14.21 -12.77
C HIS A 86 -16.70 14.64 -14.15
N GLY A 87 -17.56 13.84 -14.79
CA GLY A 87 -18.14 14.17 -16.09
C GLY A 87 -18.96 15.46 -16.06
N ARG A 88 -19.77 15.65 -15.01
CA ARG A 88 -20.52 16.91 -14.81
C ARG A 88 -19.60 18.11 -14.58
N ALA A 89 -18.50 17.94 -13.82
CA ALA A 89 -17.54 19.01 -13.59
C ALA A 89 -16.80 19.41 -14.88
N VAL A 90 -16.36 18.43 -15.68
CA VAL A 90 -15.75 18.68 -17.00
C VAL A 90 -16.74 19.40 -17.93
N ALA A 91 -18.00 18.94 -17.99
CA ALA A 91 -19.04 19.60 -18.78
C ALA A 91 -19.30 21.05 -18.33
N ALA A 92 -19.16 21.34 -17.03
CA ALA A 92 -19.28 22.67 -16.46
C ALA A 92 -18.04 23.58 -16.66
N GLY A 93 -16.99 23.11 -17.35
CA GLY A 93 -15.79 23.91 -17.60
C GLY A 93 -14.70 23.80 -16.55
N VAL A 94 -14.82 22.89 -15.59
CA VAL A 94 -13.78 22.64 -14.59
C VAL A 94 -12.66 21.80 -15.21
N LEU A 95 -11.64 22.47 -15.75
CA LEU A 95 -10.54 21.81 -16.48
C LEU A 95 -9.63 20.94 -15.59
N ASP A 96 -9.64 21.14 -14.27
CA ASP A 96 -8.94 20.27 -13.31
C ASP A 96 -9.69 18.96 -13.03
N ALA A 97 -10.96 18.84 -13.44
CA ALA A 97 -11.70 17.60 -13.30
C ALA A 97 -11.18 16.56 -14.32
N PRO A 98 -11.03 15.30 -13.92
CA PRO A 98 -10.47 14.28 -14.80
C PRO A 98 -11.47 13.84 -15.85
N THR A 99 -10.99 13.59 -17.06
CA THR A 99 -11.65 12.94 -18.20
C THR A 99 -10.95 11.62 -18.54
N CYS A 100 -11.32 10.98 -19.65
CA CYS A 100 -10.92 9.61 -19.97
C CYS A 100 -9.39 9.39 -19.96
N ASN A 101 -8.62 10.29 -20.58
CA ASN A 101 -7.17 10.19 -20.67
C ASN A 101 -6.44 10.54 -19.36
N ASP A 102 -7.10 11.16 -18.38
CA ASP A 102 -6.46 11.41 -17.08
C ASP A 102 -6.25 10.12 -16.30
N CYS A 103 -7.17 9.16 -16.42
CA CYS A 103 -7.06 7.87 -15.76
C CYS A 103 -6.38 6.83 -16.66
N HIS A 104 -6.73 6.79 -17.94
CA HIS A 104 -6.25 5.76 -18.86
C HIS A 104 -4.93 6.10 -19.57
N GLY A 105 -4.49 7.36 -19.51
CA GLY A 105 -3.37 7.87 -20.31
C GLY A 105 -3.81 8.32 -21.71
N GLU A 106 -2.84 8.84 -22.46
CA GLU A 106 -2.96 9.19 -23.88
C GLU A 106 -1.80 8.55 -24.64
N HIS A 107 -2.08 8.09 -25.86
CA HIS A 107 -1.14 7.42 -26.78
C HIS A 107 -0.41 6.18 -26.25
N LYS A 108 -0.52 5.87 -24.96
CA LYS A 108 -0.06 4.65 -24.28
C LYS A 108 -1.20 4.07 -23.43
N ILE A 109 -2.40 4.00 -23.99
CA ILE A 109 -3.56 3.46 -23.30
C ILE A 109 -3.39 1.94 -23.14
N LEU A 110 -3.26 1.48 -21.90
CA LEU A 110 -3.13 0.06 -21.56
C LEU A 110 -4.42 -0.47 -20.93
N GLY A 111 -4.74 -1.74 -21.23
CA GLY A 111 -5.92 -2.40 -20.68
C GLY A 111 -5.85 -2.55 -19.15
N PRO A 112 -6.99 -2.61 -18.44
CA PRO A 112 -7.02 -2.70 -16.98
C PRO A 112 -6.46 -4.01 -16.40
N GLY A 113 -6.22 -5.02 -17.24
CA GLY A 113 -5.53 -6.26 -16.86
C GLY A 113 -4.00 -6.18 -16.97
N ASP A 114 -3.44 -5.13 -17.58
CA ASP A 114 -2.00 -4.93 -17.72
C ASP A 114 -1.43 -4.31 -16.43
N PRO A 115 -0.44 -4.91 -15.76
CA PRO A 115 0.16 -4.36 -14.54
C PRO A 115 0.77 -2.96 -14.70
N ASN A 116 1.14 -2.57 -15.92
CA ASN A 116 1.67 -1.25 -16.22
C ASN A 116 0.57 -0.21 -16.48
N SER A 117 -0.69 -0.63 -16.57
CA SER A 117 -1.81 0.29 -16.73
C SER A 117 -2.04 1.10 -15.46
N PRO A 118 -2.26 2.42 -15.54
CA PRO A 118 -2.61 3.20 -14.37
C PRO A 118 -3.91 2.71 -13.71
N VAL A 119 -4.83 2.17 -14.52
CA VAL A 119 -6.12 1.62 -14.05
C VAL A 119 -6.06 0.14 -13.68
N TYR A 120 -4.86 -0.45 -13.61
CA TYR A 120 -4.68 -1.78 -13.03
C TYR A 120 -5.11 -1.79 -11.56
N MET A 121 -5.74 -2.87 -11.09
CA MET A 121 -6.38 -2.89 -9.77
C MET A 121 -5.46 -2.48 -8.61
N ALA A 122 -4.19 -2.88 -8.64
CA ALA A 122 -3.20 -2.51 -7.62
C ALA A 122 -2.75 -1.04 -7.73
N ASN A 123 -2.83 -0.44 -8.92
CA ASN A 123 -2.36 0.91 -9.21
C ASN A 123 -3.44 1.98 -8.93
N VAL A 124 -4.73 1.61 -8.98
CA VAL A 124 -5.85 2.55 -8.83
C VAL A 124 -5.70 3.46 -7.62
N SER A 125 -5.45 2.89 -6.44
CA SER A 125 -5.38 3.64 -5.19
C SER A 125 -4.09 4.45 -5.03
N GLN A 126 -2.96 3.91 -5.50
CA GLN A 126 -1.64 4.48 -5.26
C GLN A 126 -1.20 5.48 -6.34
N LEU A 127 -1.73 5.33 -7.56
CA LEU A 127 -1.32 6.11 -8.73
C LEU A 127 -2.48 6.91 -9.35
N THR A 128 -3.61 6.28 -9.63
CA THR A 128 -4.66 6.90 -10.45
C THR A 128 -5.51 7.90 -9.67
N CYS A 129 -6.06 7.50 -8.54
CA CYS A 129 -6.94 8.35 -7.75
C CYS A 129 -6.14 9.33 -6.86
N SER A 130 -5.09 8.82 -6.20
CA SER A 130 -4.25 9.59 -5.27
C SER A 130 -3.57 10.79 -5.93
N ARG A 131 -3.17 10.70 -7.21
CA ARG A 131 -2.51 11.80 -7.94
C ARG A 131 -3.27 13.12 -7.84
N CYS A 132 -4.61 13.07 -7.87
CA CYS A 132 -5.45 14.24 -7.72
C CYS A 132 -6.02 14.38 -6.31
N HIS A 133 -6.49 13.30 -5.68
CA HIS A 133 -7.17 13.35 -4.37
C HIS A 133 -6.22 13.48 -3.17
N ALA A 134 -4.92 13.22 -3.33
CA ALA A 134 -3.89 13.53 -2.34
C ALA A 134 -3.20 14.88 -2.62
N ASN A 135 -3.52 15.55 -3.73
CA ASN A 135 -2.91 16.82 -4.09
C ASN A 135 -3.47 17.95 -3.20
N ALA A 136 -2.62 18.54 -2.36
CA ALA A 136 -3.01 19.60 -1.44
C ALA A 136 -3.56 20.85 -2.16
N GLY A 137 -3.01 21.21 -3.32
CA GLY A 137 -3.46 22.34 -4.12
C GLY A 137 -4.87 22.15 -4.66
N LEU A 138 -5.16 20.99 -5.24
CA LEU A 138 -6.51 20.64 -5.69
C LEU A 138 -7.49 20.52 -4.53
N ASN A 139 -7.08 19.87 -3.43
CA ASN A 139 -7.92 19.74 -2.24
C ASN A 139 -8.31 21.10 -1.67
N SER A 140 -7.38 22.06 -1.60
CA SER A 140 -7.66 23.43 -1.17
C SER A 140 -8.64 24.13 -2.12
N ARG A 141 -8.36 24.11 -3.43
CA ARG A 141 -9.19 24.78 -4.46
C ARG A 141 -10.63 24.28 -4.50
N PHE A 142 -10.84 22.98 -4.29
CA PHE A 142 -12.17 22.36 -4.30
C PHE A 142 -12.77 22.18 -2.90
N ASN A 143 -12.13 22.71 -1.86
CA ASN A 143 -12.54 22.55 -0.46
C ASN A 143 -12.78 21.07 -0.08
N MET A 144 -11.93 20.17 -0.58
CA MET A 144 -11.98 18.74 -0.31
C MET A 144 -11.17 18.38 0.93
N PRO A 145 -11.63 17.45 1.79
CA PRO A 145 -10.88 17.05 2.98
C PRO A 145 -9.56 16.37 2.60
N ALA A 146 -8.44 16.97 3.00
CA ALA A 146 -7.09 16.49 2.64
C ALA A 146 -6.77 15.08 3.15
N ALA A 147 -7.42 14.63 4.21
CA ALA A 147 -7.09 13.37 4.85
C ALA A 147 -7.81 12.13 4.28
N ARG A 148 -8.59 12.25 3.19
CA ARG A 148 -9.30 11.08 2.62
C ARG A 148 -8.36 10.00 2.11
N VAL A 149 -7.29 10.38 1.39
CA VAL A 149 -6.29 9.41 0.91
C VAL A 149 -5.43 8.85 2.06
N PRO A 150 -4.85 9.67 2.95
CA PRO A 150 -4.09 9.16 4.10
C PRO A 150 -4.89 8.18 4.99
N THR A 151 -6.15 8.49 5.29
CA THR A 151 -6.98 7.60 6.12
C THR A 151 -7.29 6.26 5.45
N TYR A 152 -7.36 6.22 4.11
CA TYR A 152 -7.46 4.97 3.38
C TYR A 152 -6.13 4.21 3.40
N GLU A 153 -5.01 4.89 3.14
CA GLU A 153 -3.68 4.30 3.14
C GLU A 153 -3.29 3.69 4.49
N ASP A 154 -3.74 4.29 5.59
CA ASP A 154 -3.54 3.78 6.96
C ASP A 154 -4.50 2.64 7.34
N SER A 155 -5.51 2.35 6.51
CA SER A 155 -6.44 1.25 6.76
C SER A 155 -5.84 -0.10 6.33
N TYR A 156 -6.47 -1.19 6.78
CA TYR A 156 -6.10 -2.55 6.33
C TYR A 156 -6.18 -2.68 4.80
N HIS A 157 -7.19 -2.07 4.17
CA HIS A 157 -7.33 -2.07 2.72
C HIS A 157 -6.17 -1.34 2.02
N GLY A 158 -5.79 -0.17 2.54
CA GLY A 158 -4.66 0.60 2.01
C GLY A 158 -3.33 -0.14 2.14
N LEU A 159 -3.06 -0.74 3.31
CA LEU A 159 -1.86 -1.52 3.57
C LEU A 159 -1.76 -2.74 2.64
N ALA A 160 -2.82 -3.53 2.51
CA ALA A 160 -2.84 -4.68 1.60
C ALA A 160 -2.82 -4.27 0.12
N SER A 161 -3.41 -3.13 -0.24
CA SER A 161 -3.31 -2.58 -1.61
C SER A 161 -1.86 -2.21 -1.94
N ARG A 162 -1.12 -1.61 -1.01
CA ARG A 162 0.32 -1.29 -1.18
C ARG A 162 1.19 -2.53 -1.34
N SER A 163 0.81 -3.68 -0.77
CA SER A 163 1.52 -4.93 -1.00
C SER A 163 1.20 -5.58 -2.35
N GLY A 164 0.47 -4.91 -3.24
CA GLY A 164 0.09 -5.40 -4.56
C GLY A 164 -1.06 -6.42 -4.56
N MET A 165 -1.78 -6.56 -3.44
CA MET A 165 -2.94 -7.47 -3.38
C MET A 165 -4.05 -6.93 -4.28
N GLN A 166 -4.48 -7.72 -5.26
CA GLN A 166 -5.50 -7.31 -6.25
C GLN A 166 -6.93 -7.55 -5.77
N THR A 167 -7.12 -8.42 -4.77
CA THR A 167 -8.42 -8.81 -4.23
C THR A 167 -8.93 -7.86 -3.14
N VAL A 168 -8.07 -6.94 -2.69
CA VAL A 168 -8.42 -5.98 -1.65
C VAL A 168 -9.24 -4.82 -2.22
N ALA A 169 -10.13 -4.26 -1.41
CA ALA A 169 -10.88 -3.08 -1.79
C ALA A 169 -9.95 -1.88 -2.07
N ASN A 170 -10.08 -1.30 -3.26
CA ASN A 170 -9.42 -0.06 -3.67
C ASN A 170 -10.45 1.09 -3.79
N CYS A 171 -9.98 2.29 -4.15
CA CYS A 171 -10.85 3.48 -4.29
C CYS A 171 -12.05 3.22 -5.20
N ALA A 172 -11.83 2.59 -6.36
CA ALA A 172 -12.86 2.34 -7.35
C ALA A 172 -13.86 1.25 -6.94
N SER A 173 -13.43 0.24 -6.17
CA SER A 173 -14.31 -0.81 -5.67
C SER A 173 -15.41 -0.27 -4.72
N CYS A 174 -15.09 0.84 -4.02
CA CYS A 174 -16.01 1.54 -3.14
C CYS A 174 -16.79 2.64 -3.87
N HIS A 175 -16.11 3.52 -4.62
CA HIS A 175 -16.70 4.74 -5.21
C HIS A 175 -17.24 4.59 -6.64
N GLY A 176 -16.92 3.49 -7.32
CA GLY A 176 -17.18 3.31 -8.75
C GLY A 176 -15.97 3.67 -9.62
N VAL A 177 -16.08 3.37 -10.91
CA VAL A 177 -15.02 3.61 -11.92
C VAL A 177 -15.43 4.77 -12.82
N HIS A 178 -16.43 4.55 -13.67
CA HIS A 178 -17.01 5.57 -14.55
C HIS A 178 -18.30 6.17 -13.98
N ASN A 179 -18.87 5.56 -12.94
CA ASN A 179 -20.12 5.94 -12.29
C ASN A 179 -19.88 6.55 -10.88
N ILE A 180 -18.89 7.43 -10.77
CA ILE A 180 -18.53 8.05 -9.50
C ILE A 180 -19.55 9.14 -9.18
N TYR A 181 -20.44 8.87 -8.22
CA TYR A 181 -21.45 9.81 -7.75
C TYR A 181 -21.14 10.33 -6.34
N PRO A 182 -21.57 11.56 -6.00
CA PRO A 182 -21.49 12.07 -4.62
C PRO A 182 -22.14 11.09 -3.63
N SER A 183 -21.62 11.01 -2.40
CA SER A 183 -22.16 10.10 -1.38
C SER A 183 -23.61 10.38 -0.98
N SER A 184 -24.12 11.57 -1.28
CA SER A 184 -25.53 11.94 -1.10
C SER A 184 -26.45 11.41 -2.21
N ASP A 185 -25.91 11.04 -3.38
CA ASP A 185 -26.70 10.54 -4.51
C ASP A 185 -27.13 9.09 -4.22
N PRO A 186 -28.43 8.74 -4.34
CA PRO A 186 -28.92 7.37 -4.13
C PRO A 186 -28.29 6.33 -5.05
N ARG A 187 -27.74 6.73 -6.21
CA ARG A 187 -27.03 5.84 -7.14
C ARG A 187 -25.59 5.56 -6.71
N SER A 188 -25.04 6.34 -5.78
CA SER A 188 -23.67 6.17 -5.30
C SER A 188 -23.53 4.88 -4.50
N THR A 189 -22.52 4.09 -4.82
CA THR A 189 -22.17 2.86 -4.06
C THR A 189 -21.74 3.17 -2.63
N VAL A 190 -21.27 4.40 -2.36
CA VAL A 190 -20.94 4.88 -1.00
C VAL A 190 -22.08 5.67 -0.35
N ASN A 191 -23.28 5.68 -0.94
CA ASN A 191 -24.47 6.18 -0.25
C ASN A 191 -24.75 5.31 0.98
N LYS A 192 -25.19 5.94 2.08
CA LYS A 192 -25.48 5.25 3.35
C LYS A 192 -26.42 4.04 3.16
N ALA A 193 -27.41 4.15 2.28
CA ALA A 193 -28.34 3.06 1.98
C ALA A 193 -27.70 1.89 1.19
N ASN A 194 -26.62 2.15 0.46
CA ASN A 194 -25.94 1.18 -0.39
C ASN A 194 -24.70 0.53 0.25
N LEU A 195 -24.20 1.07 1.37
CA LEU A 195 -22.97 0.58 2.03
C LEU A 195 -23.02 -0.91 2.35
N GLY A 196 -24.15 -1.42 2.86
CA GLY A 196 -24.29 -2.86 3.14
C GLY A 196 -24.07 -3.72 1.89
N LYS A 197 -24.59 -3.29 0.73
CA LYS A 197 -24.39 -3.98 -0.56
C LYS A 197 -22.97 -3.83 -1.07
N THR A 198 -22.34 -2.66 -0.88
CA THR A 198 -20.97 -2.40 -1.33
C THR A 198 -19.95 -3.20 -0.52
N CYS A 199 -20.02 -3.17 0.80
CA CYS A 199 -19.15 -3.95 1.68
C CYS A 199 -19.45 -5.46 1.59
N GLY A 200 -20.73 -5.82 1.41
CA GLY A 200 -21.20 -7.20 1.28
C GLY A 200 -20.65 -7.97 0.09
N LYS A 201 -20.05 -7.28 -0.91
CA LYS A 201 -19.33 -7.95 -2.02
C LYS A 201 -18.18 -8.84 -1.54
N CYS A 202 -17.53 -8.45 -0.45
CA CYS A 202 -16.39 -9.19 0.13
C CYS A 202 -16.65 -9.64 1.57
N HIS A 203 -17.64 -9.04 2.24
CA HIS A 203 -17.99 -9.33 3.63
C HIS A 203 -19.48 -9.75 3.75
N PRO A 204 -19.83 -10.98 3.30
CA PRO A 204 -21.23 -11.43 3.23
C PRO A 204 -21.92 -11.47 4.59
N ASP A 205 -21.19 -11.80 5.66
CA ASP A 205 -21.76 -11.98 7.01
C ASP A 205 -21.82 -10.70 7.85
N ALA A 206 -21.34 -9.58 7.31
CA ALA A 206 -21.19 -8.37 8.12
C ALA A 206 -22.49 -7.58 8.33
N GLY A 207 -23.57 -7.95 7.63
CA GLY A 207 -24.90 -7.37 7.79
C GLY A 207 -24.93 -5.83 7.69
N GLN A 208 -25.84 -5.20 8.43
CA GLN A 208 -25.94 -3.72 8.49
C GLN A 208 -24.87 -3.06 9.39
N ARG A 209 -23.95 -3.83 9.99
CA ARG A 209 -22.94 -3.29 10.91
C ARG A 209 -21.89 -2.43 10.20
N PHE A 210 -21.86 -2.39 8.88
CA PHE A 210 -21.03 -1.43 8.14
C PHE A 210 -21.66 -0.04 7.95
N ALA A 211 -22.88 0.19 8.44
CA ALA A 211 -23.44 1.55 8.54
C ALA A 211 -22.84 2.36 9.72
N ILE A 212 -21.84 1.81 10.43
CA ILE A 212 -21.22 2.39 11.62
C ILE A 212 -20.15 3.40 11.19
N GLY A 213 -20.60 4.63 10.92
CA GLY A 213 -19.75 5.81 10.84
C GLY A 213 -19.05 6.06 9.49
N PRO A 214 -18.40 7.23 9.33
CA PRO A 214 -17.75 7.60 8.09
C PRO A 214 -16.43 6.84 7.91
N VAL A 215 -16.16 6.33 6.70
CA VAL A 215 -15.00 5.47 6.40
C VAL A 215 -13.66 6.23 6.41
N HIS A 216 -13.67 7.50 5.98
CA HIS A 216 -12.47 8.34 5.95
C HIS A 216 -12.55 9.45 7.00
N THR A 217 -12.34 9.11 8.26
CA THR A 217 -12.23 10.09 9.35
C THR A 217 -10.82 10.11 9.89
N ILE A 218 -10.30 11.30 10.11
CA ILE A 218 -9.12 11.47 10.96
C ILE A 218 -9.57 11.20 12.39
N PRO A 219 -8.89 10.36 13.18
CA PRO A 219 -9.25 10.12 14.57
C PRO A 219 -9.45 11.45 15.34
N SER A 220 -8.54 12.41 15.15
CA SER A 220 -8.46 13.69 15.86
C SER A 220 -9.72 14.56 15.80
N SER A 221 -10.61 14.37 14.81
CA SER A 221 -11.81 15.19 14.63
C SER A 221 -13.06 14.67 15.36
N SER A 222 -12.96 13.56 16.11
CA SER A 222 -14.03 13.05 16.98
C SER A 222 -13.59 13.00 18.45
N PRO A 223 -14.50 13.14 19.44
CA PRO A 223 -14.17 12.93 20.85
C PRO A 223 -13.48 11.59 21.10
N THR A 224 -13.90 10.55 20.38
CA THR A 224 -13.31 9.21 20.41
C THR A 224 -11.87 9.18 19.94
N GLY A 225 -11.49 9.94 18.90
CA GLY A 225 -10.11 9.91 18.45
C GLY A 225 -9.17 10.87 19.17
N ARG A 226 -9.67 11.86 19.92
CA ARG A 226 -8.86 12.54 20.97
C ARG A 226 -8.41 11.55 22.06
N ILE A 227 -9.30 10.64 22.46
CA ILE A 227 -8.93 9.53 23.38
C ILE A 227 -7.89 8.64 22.72
N MET A 228 -8.08 8.28 21.44
CA MET A 228 -7.12 7.46 20.71
C MET A 228 -5.74 8.12 20.59
N GLU A 229 -5.66 9.43 20.39
CA GLU A 229 -4.38 10.16 20.39
C GLU A 229 -3.73 10.19 21.77
N ALA A 230 -4.49 10.42 22.83
CA ALA A 230 -3.97 10.34 24.19
C ALA A 230 -3.41 8.94 24.50
N VAL A 231 -4.11 7.89 24.07
CA VAL A 231 -3.65 6.49 24.20
C VAL A 231 -2.39 6.25 23.39
N LYS A 232 -2.31 6.73 22.14
CA LYS A 232 -1.09 6.64 21.32
C LYS A 232 0.09 7.34 21.97
N LEU A 233 -0.10 8.58 22.46
CA LEU A 233 0.95 9.34 23.15
C LEU A 233 1.40 8.63 24.42
N PHE A 234 0.45 8.11 25.21
CA PHE A 234 0.74 7.32 26.40
C PHE A 234 1.63 6.12 26.06
N TYR A 235 1.28 5.31 25.06
CA TYR A 235 2.11 4.18 24.64
C TYR A 235 3.45 4.59 24.05
N PHE A 236 3.49 5.70 23.31
CA PHE A 236 4.73 6.24 22.73
C PHE A 236 5.73 6.66 23.80
N ILE A 237 5.27 7.08 24.98
CA ILE A 237 6.13 7.39 26.14
C ILE A 237 6.39 6.13 26.97
N LEU A 238 5.35 5.36 27.28
CA LEU A 238 5.44 4.20 28.16
C LEU A 238 6.39 3.13 27.63
N ILE A 239 6.31 2.79 26.34
CA ILE A 239 7.10 1.70 25.75
C ILE A 239 8.61 2.01 25.81
N PRO A 240 9.11 3.15 25.30
CA PRO A 240 10.51 3.50 25.42
C PRO A 240 10.96 3.68 26.88
N ALA A 241 10.12 4.25 27.75
CA ALA A 241 10.46 4.41 29.16
C ALA A 241 10.67 3.07 29.85
N LEU A 242 9.74 2.12 29.66
CA LEU A 242 9.80 0.81 30.28
C LEU A 242 10.96 -0.03 29.72
N LEU A 243 11.17 -0.01 28.40
CA LEU A 243 12.32 -0.66 27.78
C LEU A 243 13.64 -0.04 28.24
N GLY A 244 13.73 1.30 28.29
CA GLY A 244 14.91 2.02 28.74
C GLY A 244 15.25 1.73 30.20
N LEU A 245 14.25 1.75 31.09
CA LEU A 245 14.43 1.39 32.50
C LEU A 245 14.86 -0.07 32.65
N MET A 246 14.29 -1.00 31.87
CA MET A 246 14.69 -2.41 31.90
C MET A 246 16.14 -2.60 31.41
N VAL A 247 16.54 -1.94 30.31
CA VAL A 247 17.91 -1.98 29.82
C VAL A 247 18.88 -1.39 30.84
N LEU A 248 18.54 -0.25 31.44
CA LEU A 248 19.33 0.38 32.49
C LEU A 248 19.46 -0.52 33.72
N HIS A 249 18.36 -1.10 34.19
CA HIS A 249 18.36 -2.03 35.32
C HIS A 249 19.28 -3.22 35.07
N ASN A 250 19.16 -3.86 33.90
CA ASN A 250 19.99 -5.00 33.53
C ASN A 250 21.46 -4.60 33.33
N ALA A 251 21.75 -3.44 32.74
CA ALA A 251 23.10 -2.94 32.59
C ALA A 251 23.76 -2.66 33.95
N LEU A 252 23.03 -2.07 34.90
CA LEU A 252 23.50 -1.81 36.27
C LEU A 252 23.68 -3.10 37.07
N ASP A 253 22.78 -4.07 36.93
CA ASP A 253 22.92 -5.39 37.54
C ASP A 253 24.11 -6.16 36.96
N TRP A 254 24.24 -6.17 35.63
CA TRP A 254 25.37 -6.77 34.93
C TRP A 254 26.69 -6.12 35.33
N TRP A 255 26.76 -4.78 35.39
CA TRP A 255 27.95 -4.06 35.84
C TRP A 255 28.33 -4.41 37.29
N ARG A 256 27.34 -4.46 38.20
CA ARG A 256 27.55 -4.86 39.60
C ARG A 256 28.06 -6.29 39.69
N LYS A 257 27.44 -7.22 38.96
CA LYS A 257 27.86 -8.63 38.92
C LYS A 257 29.23 -8.79 38.27
N ALA A 258 29.51 -8.11 37.17
CA ALA A 258 30.81 -8.12 36.49
C ALA A 258 31.92 -7.66 37.43
N LYS A 259 31.73 -6.53 38.15
CA LYS A 259 32.69 -6.08 39.19
C LYS A 259 32.91 -7.12 40.29
N ARG A 260 31.84 -7.77 40.79
CA ARG A 260 31.92 -8.82 41.81
C ARG A 260 32.60 -10.09 41.28
N TYR A 261 32.29 -10.51 40.06
CA TYR A 261 32.88 -11.68 39.41
C TYR A 261 34.34 -11.44 39.05
N LEU A 262 34.73 -10.27 38.55
CA LEU A 262 36.14 -9.90 38.35
C LEU A 262 36.93 -9.93 39.67
N ALA A 263 36.33 -9.48 40.77
CA ALA A 263 36.94 -9.57 42.09
C ALA A 263 37.06 -11.02 42.61
N LYS A 264 36.09 -11.89 42.27
CA LYS A 264 36.05 -13.31 42.70
C LYS A 264 36.89 -14.25 41.81
N TYR A 265 36.98 -13.99 40.51
CA TYR A 265 37.79 -14.73 39.53
C TYR A 265 39.30 -14.58 39.79
N LYS A 266 39.71 -13.49 40.47
CA LYS A 266 41.06 -13.34 41.04
C LYS A 266 41.37 -14.31 42.19
N ARG A 267 40.38 -15.03 42.74
CA ARG A 267 40.51 -15.89 43.93
C ARG A 267 40.14 -17.37 43.71
N GLU A 268 39.25 -17.72 42.78
CA GLU A 268 38.80 -19.12 42.58
C GLU A 268 38.55 -19.44 41.09
N SER A 269 38.89 -20.66 40.67
CA SER A 269 38.58 -21.21 39.35
C SER A 269 37.08 -21.52 39.23
N GLY A 270 36.44 -20.97 38.19
CA GLY A 270 34.98 -20.95 38.05
C GLY A 270 34.36 -22.30 37.67
N GLU A 271 33.28 -22.67 38.35
CA GLU A 271 32.38 -23.75 37.91
C GLU A 271 31.50 -23.28 36.73
N PHE A 272 31.38 -24.12 35.71
CA PHE A 272 30.55 -23.85 34.54
C PHE A 272 29.06 -24.06 34.87
N ARG A 273 28.30 -22.96 34.93
CA ARG A 273 26.86 -22.95 35.26
C ARG A 273 25.93 -23.57 34.20
N MET A 274 26.34 -23.58 32.93
CA MET A 274 25.59 -24.16 31.81
C MET A 274 26.48 -25.09 30.99
N THR A 275 25.94 -26.27 30.67
CA THR A 275 26.54 -27.25 29.77
C THR A 275 26.64 -26.71 28.34
N LEU A 276 27.49 -27.31 27.51
CA LEU A 276 27.67 -26.90 26.13
C LEU A 276 26.37 -27.01 25.30
N SER A 277 25.56 -28.05 25.57
CA SER A 277 24.26 -28.26 24.92
C SER A 277 23.26 -27.16 25.29
N GLU A 278 23.17 -26.79 26.56
CA GLU A 278 22.26 -25.72 27.02
C GLU A 278 22.64 -24.37 26.38
N ARG A 279 23.93 -24.06 26.23
CA ARG A 279 24.39 -22.84 25.56
C ARG A 279 24.00 -22.79 24.09
N TRP A 280 24.14 -23.90 23.38
CA TRP A 280 23.73 -24.00 21.97
C TRP A 280 22.21 -23.84 21.82
N GLN A 281 21.42 -24.50 22.69
CA GLN A 281 19.96 -24.37 22.69
C GLN A 281 19.54 -22.91 22.89
N HIS A 282 20.10 -22.22 23.88
CA HIS A 282 19.76 -20.82 24.16
C HIS A 282 20.27 -19.86 23.07
N GLY A 283 21.46 -20.13 22.51
CA GLY A 283 22.01 -19.38 21.40
C GLY A 283 21.12 -19.46 20.15
N LEU A 284 20.66 -20.67 19.79
CA LEU A 284 19.74 -20.89 18.69
C LEU A 284 18.39 -20.20 18.92
N LEU A 285 17.86 -20.26 20.16
CA LEU A 285 16.61 -19.60 20.53
C LEU A 285 16.72 -18.08 20.40
N LEU A 286 17.81 -17.49 20.89
CA LEU A 286 18.06 -16.05 20.80
C LEU A 286 18.20 -15.59 19.34
N VAL A 287 19.02 -16.28 18.55
CA VAL A 287 19.26 -15.93 17.14
C VAL A 287 17.98 -16.07 16.32
N SER A 288 17.26 -17.19 16.46
CA SER A 288 16.00 -17.40 15.73
C SER A 288 14.94 -16.36 16.10
N PHE A 289 14.82 -16.00 17.38
CA PHE A 289 13.93 -14.93 17.82
C PHE A 289 14.29 -13.57 17.20
N ILE A 290 15.57 -13.17 17.24
CA ILE A 290 16.03 -11.90 16.65
C ILE A 290 15.73 -11.87 15.15
N VAL A 291 16.00 -12.97 14.42
CA VAL A 291 15.73 -13.06 12.99
C VAL A 291 14.23 -12.94 12.70
N LEU A 292 13.36 -13.61 13.48
CA LEU A 292 11.90 -13.50 13.34
C LEU A 292 11.41 -12.06 13.56
N VAL A 293 11.93 -11.37 14.58
CA VAL A 293 11.58 -9.98 14.88
C VAL A 293 12.01 -9.06 13.74
N ILE A 294 13.28 -9.13 13.30
CA ILE A 294 13.80 -8.26 12.24
C ILE A 294 13.04 -8.48 10.92
N THR A 295 12.88 -9.74 10.50
CA THR A 295 12.20 -10.08 9.24
C THR A 295 10.72 -9.74 9.27
N GLY A 296 10.03 -9.93 10.41
CA GLY A 296 8.61 -9.59 10.55
C GLY A 296 8.34 -8.09 10.64
N PHE A 297 9.14 -7.34 11.42
CA PHE A 297 8.95 -5.90 11.56
C PHE A 297 9.34 -5.12 10.31
N ALA A 298 10.31 -5.60 9.53
CA ALA A 298 10.73 -4.95 8.30
C ALA A 298 9.57 -4.83 7.29
N LEU A 299 8.72 -5.87 7.18
CA LEU A 299 7.54 -5.87 6.31
C LEU A 299 6.45 -4.89 6.78
N LYS A 300 6.35 -4.66 8.10
CA LYS A 300 5.35 -3.74 8.67
C LYS A 300 5.74 -2.28 8.49
N PHE A 301 7.04 -1.98 8.48
CA PHE A 301 7.57 -0.63 8.40
C PHE A 301 8.60 -0.48 7.27
N PRO A 302 8.22 -0.73 6.00
CA PRO A 302 9.15 -0.84 4.89
C PRO A 302 9.92 0.46 4.62
N ASP A 303 9.35 1.61 4.98
CA ASP A 303 9.96 2.92 4.78
C ASP A 303 10.84 3.38 5.95
N SER A 304 10.96 2.59 7.02
CA SER A 304 11.84 2.92 8.15
C SER A 304 13.32 2.83 7.77
N PHE A 305 14.15 3.71 8.31
CA PHE A 305 15.58 3.82 7.95
C PHE A 305 16.35 2.49 8.05
N TRP A 306 15.98 1.62 9.00
CA TRP A 306 16.63 0.32 9.21
C TRP A 306 16.02 -0.82 8.37
N ALA A 307 14.75 -0.69 7.96
CA ALA A 307 14.00 -1.71 7.23
C ALA A 307 14.07 -1.50 5.71
N ALA A 308 14.15 -0.24 5.25
CA ALA A 308 14.19 0.12 3.84
C ALA A 308 15.32 -0.58 3.04
N PRO A 309 16.55 -0.75 3.58
CA PRO A 309 17.59 -1.52 2.89
C PRO A 309 17.22 -2.99 2.71
N ILE A 310 16.59 -3.60 3.72
CA ILE A 310 16.18 -5.02 3.71
C ILE A 310 15.06 -5.23 2.68
N VAL A 311 14.03 -4.38 2.72
CA VAL A 311 12.86 -4.49 1.84
C VAL A 311 13.19 -4.13 0.39
N ARG A 312 14.11 -3.19 0.15
CA ARG A 312 14.58 -2.89 -1.22
C ARG A 312 15.25 -4.09 -1.87
N TRP A 313 16.05 -4.84 -1.11
CA TRP A 313 16.69 -6.06 -1.60
C TRP A 313 15.67 -7.20 -1.83
N GLU A 314 14.55 -7.15 -1.10
CA GLU A 314 13.48 -8.14 -1.19
C GLU A 314 12.68 -8.08 -2.51
N LYS A 315 12.73 -6.96 -3.24
CA LYS A 315 12.11 -6.82 -4.58
C LYS A 315 12.72 -7.79 -5.61
N ASP A 316 14.00 -8.12 -5.47
CA ASP A 316 14.72 -8.98 -6.42
C ASP A 316 14.78 -10.44 -5.93
N PHE A 317 14.81 -10.66 -4.60
CA PHE A 317 14.84 -11.98 -3.99
C PHE A 317 13.99 -12.02 -2.70
N PRO A 318 13.01 -12.93 -2.55
CA PRO A 318 12.11 -12.99 -1.38
C PRO A 318 12.79 -13.57 -0.12
N LEU A 319 13.93 -13.03 0.27
CA LEU A 319 14.81 -13.56 1.31
C LEU A 319 14.19 -13.47 2.71
N SER A 320 13.52 -12.37 3.05
CA SER A 320 12.97 -12.18 4.42
C SER A 320 11.89 -13.22 4.72
N GLY A 321 11.02 -13.52 3.75
CA GLY A 321 10.01 -14.57 3.89
C GLY A 321 10.60 -15.96 4.14
N TRP A 322 11.66 -16.34 3.41
CA TRP A 322 12.37 -17.59 3.61
C TRP A 322 13.08 -17.65 4.96
N LEU A 323 13.82 -16.60 5.32
CA LEU A 323 14.50 -16.50 6.61
C LEU A 323 13.52 -16.55 7.78
N HIS A 324 12.36 -15.90 7.66
CA HIS A 324 11.33 -15.93 8.69
C HIS A 324 10.80 -17.35 8.92
N ARG A 325 10.51 -18.10 7.85
CA ARG A 325 10.02 -19.49 7.94
C ARG A 325 11.07 -20.44 8.52
N ILE A 326 12.32 -20.32 8.07
CA ILE A 326 13.44 -21.12 8.58
C ILE A 326 13.67 -20.82 10.06
N ALA A 327 13.72 -19.54 10.44
CA ALA A 327 13.89 -19.13 11.84
C ALA A 327 12.72 -19.62 12.71
N GLY A 328 11.49 -19.59 12.20
CA GLY A 328 10.31 -20.16 12.87
C GLY A 328 10.44 -21.66 13.10
N ALA A 329 10.85 -22.42 12.07
CA ALA A 329 11.07 -23.86 12.20
C ALA A 329 12.18 -24.18 13.21
N VAL A 330 13.31 -23.46 13.16
CA VAL A 330 14.43 -23.60 14.10
C VAL A 330 13.99 -23.29 15.52
N LEU A 331 13.20 -22.23 15.74
CA LEU A 331 12.67 -21.86 17.05
C LEU A 331 11.80 -22.99 17.62
N ILE A 332 10.87 -23.52 16.83
CA ILE A 332 9.96 -24.60 17.24
C ILE A 332 10.76 -25.86 17.58
N VAL A 333 11.66 -26.29 16.70
CA VAL A 333 12.49 -27.49 16.90
C VAL A 333 13.38 -27.33 18.13
N THR A 334 14.01 -26.17 18.30
CA THR A 334 14.86 -25.87 19.46
C THR A 334 14.06 -25.87 20.76
N GLY A 335 12.85 -25.31 20.75
CA GLY A 335 11.94 -25.34 21.90
C GLY A 335 11.52 -26.75 22.29
N LEU A 336 11.13 -27.58 21.32
CA LEU A 336 10.80 -28.99 21.54
C LEU A 336 12.01 -29.78 22.07
N TYR A 337 13.19 -29.57 21.47
CA TYR A 337 14.43 -30.18 21.93
C TYR A 337 14.78 -29.77 23.35
N HIS A 338 14.59 -28.50 23.71
CA HIS A 338 14.82 -28.00 25.06
C HIS A 338 13.89 -28.67 26.09
N ILE A 339 12.60 -28.81 25.76
CA ILE A 339 11.62 -29.50 26.61
C ILE A 339 12.03 -30.97 26.83
N VAL A 340 12.40 -31.67 25.77
CA VAL A 340 12.89 -33.07 25.86
C VAL A 340 14.17 -33.14 26.68
N TYR A 341 15.11 -32.22 26.49
CA TYR A 341 16.35 -32.15 27.26
C TYR A 341 16.10 -32.00 28.77
N LEU A 342 15.14 -31.13 29.14
CA LEU A 342 14.74 -30.93 30.55
C LEU A 342 14.15 -32.19 31.18
N MET A 343 13.40 -32.99 30.42
CA MET A 343 12.77 -34.22 30.93
C MET A 343 13.76 -35.41 31.01
N VAL A 344 14.62 -35.56 29.99
CA VAL A 344 15.43 -36.77 29.81
C VAL A 344 16.78 -36.68 30.53
N THR A 345 17.42 -35.51 30.57
CA THR A 345 18.77 -35.38 31.13
C THR A 345 18.79 -35.11 32.63
N LYS A 346 19.80 -35.63 33.34
CA LYS A 346 19.97 -35.40 34.78
C LYS A 346 20.18 -33.92 35.11
N SER A 347 20.95 -33.20 34.28
CA SER A 347 21.14 -31.74 34.38
C SER A 347 19.83 -30.98 34.20
N GLY A 348 19.08 -31.30 33.15
CA GLY A 348 17.79 -30.68 32.84
C GLY A 348 16.73 -30.89 33.92
N ARG A 349 16.61 -32.12 34.45
CA ARG A 349 15.69 -32.42 35.57
C ARG A 349 16.05 -31.68 36.86
N ASN A 350 17.35 -31.52 37.12
CA ASN A 350 17.83 -30.78 38.29
C ASN A 350 17.48 -29.28 38.17
N TRP A 351 17.66 -28.69 36.98
CA TRP A 351 17.21 -27.31 36.70
C TRP A 351 15.70 -27.15 36.82
N PHE A 352 14.93 -28.09 36.25
CA PHE A 352 13.47 -28.07 36.33
C PHE A 352 12.98 -28.09 37.78
N ARG A 353 13.57 -28.96 38.63
CA ARG A 353 13.29 -29.01 40.07
C ARG A 353 13.70 -27.72 40.80
N ALA A 354 14.82 -27.12 40.42
CA ALA A 354 15.32 -25.88 41.02
C ALA A 354 14.50 -24.63 40.64
N MET A 355 13.69 -24.69 39.57
CA MET A 355 12.77 -23.61 39.19
C MET A 355 11.44 -23.66 39.94
N ILE A 356 11.10 -24.79 40.56
CA ILE A 356 9.90 -24.92 41.40
C ILE A 356 10.22 -24.21 42.73
N PRO A 357 9.49 -23.16 43.11
CA PRO A 357 9.71 -22.50 44.39
C PRO A 357 9.46 -23.52 45.51
N ASN A 358 10.47 -23.73 46.36
CA ASN A 358 10.27 -24.50 47.58
C ASN A 358 9.28 -23.72 48.46
N THR A 359 8.12 -24.31 48.71
CA THR A 359 7.15 -23.85 49.71
C THR A 359 7.74 -23.90 51.10
#